data_AF-L0FY48-F1
#
_entry.id   AF-L0FY48-F1
#
_cell.length_a   1.000
_cell.length_b   1.000
_cell.length_c   1.000
_cell.angle_alpha   90.00
_cell.angle_beta   90.00
_cell.angle_gamma   90.00
#
_symmetry.space_group_name_H-M   'P 1'
#
loop_
_entity.id
_entity.type
_entity.pdbx_description
1 polymer ?
#
loop_
_entity_poly.entity_id
_entity_poly.type
_entity_poly.pdbx_seq_one_letter_code
_entity_poly.pdbx_strand_id
1 'polypeptide(L)'
;MHLPIFYVMIRKRKYGYPEKTSFRISGQTKWPKGRSEVPERRLWVDGIELIPDFGHQLRPNFPNIFSWGCSFGESTAVTALTIGLFMIGDPRTAINLYPSFELYLLHGWEDNFDRQMDLSRFFNRSKPRLNLYLHSHYCPYLHVIMNEIDVYFDPNRELYTADLAYQFGKCFSLFENGVDQKRKAARKYTLGFRRWAFQNHLPSVVQHPSYTKLTSRIDEIMAEFSPYSRQCYFNEIRR
;
A
#
# COMPACT_ATOMS: atom_id res chain seq x y z
N MET A 1 -24.05 24.86 -8.75
CA MET A 1 -24.37 23.96 -7.63
C MET A 1 -23.07 23.73 -6.87
N HIS A 2 -22.86 24.47 -5.78
CA HIS A 2 -21.58 24.52 -5.06
C HIS A 2 -21.46 23.32 -4.12
N LEU A 3 -20.51 22.43 -4.36
CA LEU A 3 -20.07 21.42 -3.40
C LEU A 3 -19.28 22.11 -2.28
N PRO A 4 -19.51 21.80 -1.00
CA PRO A 4 -18.69 22.32 0.08
C PRO A 4 -17.32 21.63 0.00
N ILE A 5 -16.34 22.37 -0.51
CA ILE A 5 -14.92 22.04 -0.40
C ILE A 5 -14.58 22.15 1.09
N PHE A 6 -14.67 21.04 1.83
CA PHE A 6 -14.02 20.95 3.12
C PHE A 6 -12.51 20.96 2.85
N TYR A 7 -11.91 22.14 3.02
CA TYR A 7 -10.49 22.31 3.22
C TYR A 7 -10.09 21.45 4.42
N VAL A 8 -9.62 20.22 4.18
CA VAL A 8 -8.68 19.59 5.10
C VAL A 8 -7.50 20.54 5.15
N MET A 9 -7.30 21.23 6.27
CA MET A 9 -6.14 22.07 6.49
C MET A 9 -4.88 21.20 6.35
N ILE A 10 -4.28 21.19 5.16
CA ILE A 10 -2.96 20.62 4.93
C ILE A 10 -1.96 21.58 5.59
N ARG A 11 -1.74 21.41 6.89
CA ARG A 11 -0.62 22.05 7.58
C ARG A 11 0.66 21.44 7.01
N LYS A 12 1.47 22.23 6.30
CA LYS A 12 2.80 21.82 5.85
C LYS A 12 3.64 21.44 7.07
N ARG A 13 3.84 20.14 7.32
CA ARG A 13 4.70 19.63 8.38
C ARG A 13 6.10 19.33 7.84
N LYS A 14 7.10 19.47 8.72
CA LYS A 14 8.51 19.13 8.44
C LYS A 14 8.74 17.61 8.30
N TYR A 15 7.75 16.80 8.71
CA TYR A 15 7.69 15.33 8.59
C TYR A 15 6.22 14.88 8.46
N GLY A 16 5.95 13.76 7.78
CA GLY A 16 4.62 13.16 7.65
C GLY A 16 4.04 12.53 8.94
N TYR A 17 4.55 12.89 10.11
CA TYR A 17 4.05 12.38 11.39
C TYR A 17 2.67 12.99 11.70
N PRO A 18 1.70 12.21 12.22
CA PRO A 18 0.41 12.75 12.64
C PRO A 18 0.54 13.58 13.93
N GLU A 19 -0.37 14.52 14.14
CA GLU A 19 -0.44 15.38 15.34
C GLU A 19 -0.85 14.62 16.60
N LYS A 20 -1.58 13.52 16.42
CA LYS A 20 -1.95 12.59 17.49
C LYS A 20 -1.76 11.17 16.99
N THR A 21 -1.55 10.24 17.93
CA THR A 21 -1.37 8.82 17.62
C THR A 21 -2.52 7.96 18.10
N SER A 22 -3.48 8.52 18.85
CA SER A 22 -4.66 7.80 19.32
C SER A 22 -5.92 8.26 18.59
N PHE A 23 -6.70 7.30 18.10
CA PHE A 23 -7.91 7.52 17.31
C PHE A 23 -8.99 6.53 17.73
N ARG A 24 -10.25 6.97 17.72
CA ARG A 24 -11.41 6.06 17.80
C ARG A 24 -11.87 5.75 16.38
N ILE A 25 -11.86 4.48 15.98
CA ILE A 25 -12.31 4.05 14.65
C ILE A 25 -13.52 3.14 14.84
N SER A 26 -14.61 3.45 14.14
CA SER A 26 -15.79 2.59 14.10
C SER A 26 -16.22 2.32 12.68
N GLY A 27 -16.83 1.17 12.46
CA GLY A 27 -17.38 0.78 11.17
C GLY A 27 -18.69 0.05 11.33
N GLN A 28 -19.55 0.22 10.35
CA GLN A 28 -20.84 -0.44 10.27
C GLN A 28 -21.01 -1.09 8.91
N THR A 29 -21.48 -2.34 8.92
CA THR A 29 -21.83 -3.10 7.72
C THR A 29 -23.34 -3.33 7.73
N LYS A 30 -24.02 -2.85 6.70
CA LYS A 30 -25.44 -3.09 6.47
C LYS A 30 -25.60 -4.04 5.29
N TRP A 31 -26.10 -5.23 5.59
CA TRP A 31 -26.37 -6.25 4.59
C TRP A 31 -27.73 -5.97 3.91
N PRO A 32 -27.76 -5.82 2.58
CA PRO A 32 -29.00 -5.72 1.83
C PRO A 32 -29.84 -7.00 1.95
N LYS A 33 -31.16 -6.90 1.75
CA LYS A 33 -32.10 -8.03 1.87
C LYS A 33 -32.03 -9.05 0.71
N GLY A 34 -30.99 -9.02 -0.13
CA GLY A 34 -30.79 -9.89 -1.28
C GLY A 34 -29.41 -10.56 -1.29
N ARG A 35 -29.32 -11.80 -1.80
CA ARG A 35 -28.09 -12.64 -1.77
C ARG A 35 -26.98 -12.20 -2.74
N SER A 36 -27.18 -11.13 -3.53
CA SER A 36 -26.26 -10.75 -4.62
C SER A 36 -25.77 -9.31 -4.54
N GLU A 37 -26.09 -8.59 -3.46
CA GLU A 37 -25.73 -7.18 -3.34
C GLU A 37 -24.53 -6.99 -2.40
N VAL A 38 -23.64 -6.06 -2.78
CA VAL A 38 -22.47 -5.68 -1.99
C VAL A 38 -22.94 -4.99 -0.70
N PRO A 39 -22.43 -5.36 0.49
CA PRO A 39 -22.84 -4.72 1.72
C PRO A 39 -22.50 -3.23 1.72
N GLU A 40 -23.43 -2.41 2.22
CA GLU A 40 -23.17 -0.99 2.45
C GLU A 40 -22.29 -0.86 3.70
N ARG A 41 -21.09 -0.30 3.53
CA ARG A 41 -20.10 -0.15 4.60
C ARG A 41 -19.81 1.32 4.85
N ARG A 42 -19.93 1.72 6.12
CA ARG A 42 -19.71 3.09 6.60
C ARG A 42 -18.62 3.08 7.66
N LEU A 43 -17.82 4.13 7.70
CA LEU A 43 -16.60 4.20 8.50
C LEU A 43 -16.49 5.58 9.14
N TRP A 44 -16.12 5.62 10.42
CA TRP A 44 -15.89 6.84 11.16
C TRP A 44 -14.52 6.83 11.84
N VAL A 45 -13.88 7.99 11.89
CA VAL A 45 -12.69 8.23 12.71
C VAL A 45 -12.95 9.45 13.59
N ASP A 46 -12.83 9.25 14.91
CA ASP A 46 -13.14 10.23 15.95
C ASP A 46 -14.53 10.88 15.80
N GLY A 47 -15.51 10.06 15.41
CA GLY A 47 -16.90 10.48 15.19
C GLY A 47 -17.15 11.18 13.85
N ILE A 48 -16.14 11.40 13.02
CA ILE A 48 -16.28 11.97 11.69
C ILE A 48 -16.44 10.83 10.68
N GLU A 49 -17.55 10.84 9.94
CA GLU A 49 -17.77 9.87 8.86
C GLU A 49 -16.81 10.13 7.70
N LEU A 50 -16.16 9.07 7.25
CA LEU A 50 -15.27 9.11 6.09
C LEU A 50 -16.03 8.68 4.83
N ILE A 51 -15.55 9.15 3.68
CA ILE A 51 -16.12 8.86 2.36
C ILE A 51 -15.05 8.14 1.53
N PRO A 52 -15.37 6.99 0.90
CA PRO A 52 -14.38 6.20 0.15
C PRO A 52 -13.76 6.96 -1.03
N ASP A 53 -14.46 7.95 -1.57
CA ASP A 53 -14.00 8.85 -2.64
C ASP A 53 -12.61 9.43 -2.37
N PHE A 54 -12.30 9.75 -1.11
CA PHE A 54 -11.01 10.33 -0.76
C PHE A 54 -9.84 9.38 -1.00
N GLY A 55 -9.99 8.09 -0.65
CA GLY A 55 -9.00 7.07 -0.96
C GLY A 55 -8.99 6.71 -2.44
N HIS A 56 -10.17 6.60 -3.04
CA HIS A 56 -10.33 6.30 -4.47
C HIS A 56 -9.66 7.35 -5.37
N GLN A 57 -9.74 8.64 -5.04
CA GLN A 57 -9.04 9.70 -5.79
C GLN A 57 -7.51 9.49 -5.84
N LEU A 58 -6.92 8.87 -4.82
CA LEU A 58 -5.48 8.55 -4.78
C LEU A 58 -5.14 7.24 -5.51
N ARG A 59 -6.13 6.36 -5.72
CA ARG A 59 -6.03 5.11 -6.48
C ARG A 59 -7.32 4.89 -7.30
N PRO A 60 -7.49 5.59 -8.43
CA PRO A 60 -8.75 5.55 -9.20
C PRO A 60 -9.08 4.20 -9.81
N ASN A 61 -8.10 3.30 -9.89
CA ASN A 61 -8.30 1.94 -10.38
C ASN A 61 -8.90 1.01 -9.32
N PHE A 62 -9.00 1.45 -8.06
CA PHE A 62 -9.55 0.62 -6.98
C PHE A 62 -11.05 0.88 -6.81
N PRO A 63 -11.82 -0.12 -6.33
CA PRO A 63 -13.25 0.04 -6.07
C PRO A 63 -13.53 1.19 -5.11
N ASN A 64 -14.45 2.07 -5.47
CA ASN A 64 -14.87 3.19 -4.62
C ASN A 64 -15.85 2.74 -3.51
N ILE A 65 -15.40 1.81 -2.67
CA ILE A 65 -16.17 1.23 -1.57
C ILE A 65 -15.24 0.92 -0.39
N PHE A 66 -15.79 0.91 0.82
CA PHE A 66 -15.04 0.41 1.97
C PHE A 66 -15.12 -1.10 2.10
N SER A 67 -14.04 -1.68 2.65
CA SER A 67 -13.93 -3.08 2.99
C SER A 67 -12.93 -3.30 4.13
N TRP A 68 -13.15 -4.34 4.94
CA TRP A 68 -12.26 -4.77 6.02
C TRP A 68 -12.53 -6.24 6.38
N GLY A 69 -11.72 -6.80 7.29
CA GLY A 69 -11.85 -8.19 7.77
C GLY A 69 -10.90 -9.17 7.07
N CYS A 70 -11.42 -10.29 6.59
CA CYS A 70 -10.62 -11.34 5.91
C CYS A 70 -10.33 -11.06 4.44
N SER A 71 -10.82 -9.93 3.91
CA SER A 71 -10.55 -9.52 2.54
C SER A 71 -9.22 -8.76 2.49
N PHE A 72 -8.25 -9.25 1.73
CA PHE A 72 -7.13 -8.42 1.24
C PHE A 72 -7.45 -8.05 -0.21
N GLY A 73 -7.16 -6.81 -0.61
CA GLY A 73 -7.41 -6.35 -1.97
C GLY A 73 -7.66 -4.86 -2.11
N GLU A 74 -8.07 -4.46 -3.31
CA GLU A 74 -8.18 -3.05 -3.70
C GLU A 74 -9.18 -2.25 -2.85
N SER A 75 -10.27 -2.87 -2.39
CA SER A 75 -11.26 -2.21 -1.52
C SER A 75 -10.78 -2.01 -0.07
N THR A 76 -9.98 -2.93 0.47
CA THR A 76 -9.32 -2.75 1.77
C THR A 76 -8.20 -1.72 1.67
N ALA A 77 -7.52 -1.62 0.53
CA ALA A 77 -6.57 -0.55 0.27
C ALA A 77 -7.24 0.83 0.26
N VAL A 78 -8.42 0.99 -0.37
CA VAL A 78 -9.20 2.26 -0.32
C VAL A 78 -9.58 2.63 1.11
N THR A 79 -9.96 1.65 1.91
CA THR A 79 -10.27 1.85 3.34
C THR A 79 -9.04 2.33 4.11
N ALA A 80 -7.91 1.65 3.95
CA ALA A 80 -6.64 2.01 4.59
C ALA A 80 -6.14 3.39 4.16
N LEU A 81 -6.23 3.71 2.86
CA LEU A 81 -5.89 5.01 2.29
C LEU A 81 -6.74 6.12 2.86
N THR A 82 -8.05 5.91 2.94
CA THR A 82 -8.99 6.93 3.43
C THR A 82 -8.76 7.22 4.90
N ILE A 83 -8.56 6.19 5.73
CA ILE A 83 -8.18 6.36 7.14
C ILE A 83 -6.83 7.08 7.25
N GLY A 84 -5.82 6.60 6.52
CA GLY A 84 -4.48 7.19 6.54
C GLY A 84 -4.51 8.67 6.15
N LEU A 85 -5.24 9.02 5.10
CA LEU A 85 -5.39 10.41 4.65
C LEU A 85 -6.06 11.28 5.72
N PHE A 86 -7.12 10.79 6.37
CA PHE A 86 -7.74 11.51 7.47
C PHE A 86 -6.77 11.76 8.64
N MET A 87 -6.02 10.72 9.04
CA MET A 87 -5.11 10.80 10.19
C MET A 87 -3.87 11.67 9.94
N ILE A 88 -3.35 11.63 8.71
CA ILE A 88 -2.05 12.23 8.37
C ILE A 88 -2.23 13.59 7.70
N GLY A 89 -3.28 13.76 6.88
CA GLY A 89 -3.55 14.96 6.10
C GLY A 89 -2.67 15.16 4.86
N ASP A 90 -1.58 14.40 4.72
CA ASP A 90 -0.69 14.43 3.57
C ASP A 90 -0.92 13.21 2.64
N PRO A 91 -1.39 13.42 1.39
CA PRO A 91 -1.68 12.32 0.47
C PRO A 91 -0.50 11.40 0.16
N ARG A 92 0.70 11.96 0.04
CA ARG A 92 1.90 11.16 -0.28
C ARG A 92 2.24 10.22 0.87
N THR A 93 2.25 10.73 2.08
CA THR A 93 2.54 9.92 3.27
C THR A 93 1.45 8.87 3.50
N ALA A 94 0.18 9.22 3.25
CA ALA A 94 -0.92 8.25 3.28
C ALA A 94 -0.69 7.12 2.26
N ILE A 95 -0.31 7.44 1.02
CA ILE A 95 0.04 6.47 -0.03
C ILE A 95 1.22 5.57 0.41
N ASN A 96 2.23 6.13 1.06
CA ASN A 96 3.39 5.33 1.50
C ASN A 96 3.05 4.38 2.67
N LEU A 97 2.06 4.72 3.49
CA LEU A 97 1.73 4.00 4.73
C LEU A 97 0.59 3.02 4.60
N TYR A 98 -0.39 3.28 3.74
CA TYR A 98 -1.59 2.46 3.65
C TYR A 98 -1.30 0.97 3.48
N PRO A 99 -0.25 0.51 2.75
CA PRO A 99 -0.08 -0.93 2.58
C PRO A 99 0.33 -1.62 3.90
N SER A 100 1.09 -0.90 4.74
CA SER A 100 1.41 -1.38 6.10
C SER A 100 0.20 -1.27 7.01
N PHE A 101 -0.65 -0.26 6.80
CA PHE A 101 -1.87 -0.02 7.55
C PHE A 101 -2.92 -1.11 7.30
N GLU A 102 -3.13 -1.48 6.03
CA GLU A 102 -4.00 -2.56 5.59
C GLU A 102 -3.62 -3.88 6.27
N LEU A 103 -2.33 -4.25 6.22
CA LEU A 103 -1.81 -5.46 6.85
C LEU A 103 -1.89 -5.43 8.39
N TYR A 104 -1.65 -4.28 9.00
CA TYR A 104 -1.51 -4.18 10.46
C TYR A 104 -2.84 -3.97 11.18
N LEU A 105 -3.82 -3.34 10.54
CA LEU A 105 -5.01 -2.83 11.22
C LEU A 105 -6.28 -3.45 10.69
N LEU A 106 -6.50 -3.50 9.37
CA LEU A 106 -7.81 -3.90 8.83
C LEU A 106 -8.06 -5.41 8.92
N HIS A 107 -6.98 -6.19 9.05
CA HIS A 107 -7.09 -7.64 9.14
C HIS A 107 -7.77 -8.06 10.45
N GLY A 108 -8.83 -8.86 10.34
CA GLY A 108 -9.56 -9.40 11.48
C GLY A 108 -10.54 -8.43 12.16
N TRP A 109 -10.90 -7.32 11.50
CA TRP A 109 -12.03 -6.50 11.95
C TRP A 109 -13.37 -7.20 11.69
N GLU A 110 -14.27 -7.08 12.66
CA GLU A 110 -15.65 -7.57 12.58
C GLU A 110 -16.49 -6.68 11.64
N ASP A 111 -17.65 -7.18 11.22
CA ASP A 111 -18.56 -6.42 10.34
C ASP A 111 -18.99 -5.09 10.96
N ASN A 112 -19.26 -5.07 12.27
CA ASN A 112 -19.51 -3.86 13.04
C ASN A 112 -18.47 -3.78 14.14
N PHE A 113 -17.86 -2.62 14.33
CA PHE A 113 -16.83 -2.44 15.35
C PHE A 113 -16.76 -0.99 15.84
N ASP A 114 -16.20 -0.82 17.04
CA ASP A 114 -15.83 0.46 17.62
C ASP A 114 -14.58 0.24 18.47
N ARG A 115 -13.46 0.86 18.08
CA ARG A 115 -12.14 0.59 18.64
C ARG A 115 -11.39 1.88 18.92
N GLN A 116 -10.89 2.01 20.14
CA GLN A 116 -9.85 2.98 20.46
C GLN A 116 -8.49 2.37 20.09
N MET A 117 -7.73 3.04 19.22
CA MET A 117 -6.44 2.55 18.73
C MET A 117 -5.34 3.54 19.06
N ASP A 118 -4.26 3.06 19.68
CA ASP A 118 -2.99 3.77 19.77
C ASP A 118 -2.02 3.28 18.69
N LEU A 119 -1.75 4.14 17.73
CA LEU A 119 -0.91 3.90 16.56
C LEU A 119 0.54 4.30 16.78
N SER A 120 0.96 4.69 18.00
CA SER A 120 2.34 5.08 18.30
C SER A 120 3.36 4.01 17.88
N ARG A 121 3.06 2.73 18.17
CA ARG A 121 3.90 1.59 17.76
C ARG A 121 3.90 1.39 16.25
N PHE A 122 2.76 1.59 15.59
CA PHE A 122 2.65 1.52 14.14
C PHE A 122 3.55 2.57 13.47
N PHE A 123 3.42 3.85 13.84
CA PHE A 123 4.23 4.92 13.26
C PHE A 123 5.73 4.71 13.52
N ASN A 124 6.11 4.21 14.70
CA ASN A 124 7.49 3.86 15.00
C ASN A 124 8.04 2.75 14.09
N ARG A 125 7.26 1.71 13.81
CA ARG A 125 7.64 0.63 12.88
C ARG A 125 7.66 1.10 11.43
N SER A 126 6.76 2.01 11.09
CA SER A 126 6.60 2.55 9.74
C SER A 126 7.45 3.80 9.48
N LYS A 127 8.38 4.17 10.37
CA LYS A 127 9.29 5.32 10.18
C LYS A 127 9.96 5.38 8.81
N PRO A 128 10.46 4.27 8.23
CA PRO A 128 11.04 4.32 6.88
C PRO A 128 10.04 4.78 5.81
N ARG A 129 8.74 4.52 5.99
CA ARG A 129 7.65 4.93 5.08
C ARG A 129 7.27 6.41 5.22
N LEU A 130 7.67 7.06 6.31
CA LEU A 130 7.45 8.50 6.57
C LEU A 130 8.50 9.39 5.90
N ASN A 131 9.40 8.81 5.11
CA ASN A 131 10.43 9.57 4.41
C ASN A 131 9.80 10.43 3.31
N LEU A 132 10.11 11.73 3.31
CA LEU A 132 9.59 12.71 2.34
C LEU A 132 10.02 12.45 0.90
N TYR A 133 11.14 11.74 0.73
CA TYR A 133 11.70 11.35 -0.56
C TYR A 133 11.27 9.96 -1.02
N LEU A 134 10.45 9.26 -0.23
CA LEU A 134 9.84 8.02 -0.64
C LEU A 134 8.54 8.27 -1.39
N HIS A 135 8.37 7.57 -2.50
CA HIS A 135 7.17 7.48 -3.29
C HIS A 135 6.76 6.01 -3.40
N SER A 136 5.46 5.74 -3.32
CA SER A 136 4.90 4.41 -3.60
C SER A 136 4.26 4.42 -4.98
N HIS A 137 4.84 3.64 -5.89
CA HIS A 137 4.34 3.45 -7.25
C HIS A 137 3.46 2.20 -7.33
N TYR A 138 2.22 2.37 -7.76
CA TYR A 138 1.32 1.26 -8.04
C TYR A 138 1.72 0.60 -9.38
N CYS A 139 2.10 -0.67 -9.33
CA CYS A 139 2.48 -1.47 -10.49
C CYS A 139 1.55 -2.70 -10.63
N PRO A 140 0.57 -2.68 -11.55
CA PRO A 140 -0.43 -3.75 -11.67
C PRO A 140 0.14 -5.11 -12.12
N TYR A 141 1.37 -5.12 -12.63
CA TYR A 141 2.04 -6.33 -13.13
C TYR A 141 2.73 -7.13 -12.02
N LEU A 142 2.86 -6.55 -10.83
CA LEU A 142 3.42 -7.23 -9.66
C LEU A 142 2.35 -8.13 -9.04
N HIS A 143 2.38 -9.44 -9.28
CA HIS A 143 1.35 -10.37 -8.79
C HIS A 143 1.53 -10.80 -7.32
N VAL A 144 1.54 -9.85 -6.38
CA VAL A 144 1.64 -10.10 -4.94
C VAL A 144 0.58 -9.33 -4.15
N ILE A 145 0.43 -9.63 -2.85
CA ILE A 145 -0.57 -9.01 -1.95
C ILE A 145 -0.53 -7.47 -1.99
N MET A 146 0.60 -6.86 -2.38
CA MET A 146 0.73 -5.43 -2.57
C MET A 146 1.42 -5.10 -3.90
N ASN A 147 0.68 -4.52 -4.83
CA ASN A 147 1.15 -4.03 -6.13
C ASN A 147 1.95 -2.72 -6.02
N GLU A 148 2.72 -2.53 -4.95
CA GLU A 148 3.37 -1.24 -4.64
C GLU A 148 4.89 -1.38 -4.64
N ILE A 149 5.55 -0.51 -5.39
CA ILE A 149 7.01 -0.44 -5.57
C ILE A 149 7.52 0.83 -4.92
N ASP A 150 8.47 0.68 -3.99
CA ASP A 150 9.13 1.83 -3.36
C ASP A 150 10.08 2.52 -4.35
N VAL A 151 9.85 3.80 -4.57
CA VAL A 151 10.68 4.69 -5.39
C VAL A 151 11.29 5.77 -4.49
N TYR A 152 12.61 5.86 -4.47
CA TYR A 152 13.34 6.83 -3.66
C TYR A 152 13.91 7.95 -4.52
N PHE A 153 13.70 9.20 -4.12
CA PHE A 153 14.34 10.36 -4.73
C PHE A 153 15.59 10.78 -3.96
N ASP A 154 16.75 10.81 -4.62
CA ASP A 154 17.97 11.38 -4.06
C ASP A 154 18.07 12.87 -4.46
N PRO A 155 17.86 13.82 -3.54
CA PRO A 155 17.92 15.25 -3.86
C PRO A 155 19.32 15.74 -4.20
N ASN A 156 20.38 15.04 -3.77
CA ASN A 156 21.75 15.46 -4.07
C ASN A 156 22.17 15.08 -5.50
N ARG A 157 21.59 14.01 -6.03
CA ARG A 157 21.85 13.51 -7.38
C ARG A 157 20.74 13.86 -8.37
N GLU A 158 19.62 14.37 -7.88
CA GLU A 158 18.38 14.62 -8.64
C GLU A 158 17.90 13.37 -9.40
N LEU A 159 17.96 12.21 -8.75
CA LEU A 159 17.64 10.91 -9.35
C LEU A 159 16.60 10.15 -8.54
N TYR A 160 15.60 9.62 -9.25
CA TYR A 160 14.73 8.58 -8.71
C TYR A 160 15.41 7.22 -8.87
N THR A 161 15.23 6.35 -7.88
CA THR A 161 15.76 4.98 -7.87
C THR A 161 14.72 4.00 -7.33
N ALA A 162 14.61 2.83 -7.98
CA ALA A 162 13.83 1.70 -7.48
C ALA A 162 14.65 0.40 -7.58
N ASP A 163 14.82 -0.30 -6.46
CA ASP A 163 15.42 -1.64 -6.43
C ASP A 163 14.30 -2.69 -6.56
N LEU A 164 14.05 -3.12 -7.80
CA LEU A 164 12.97 -4.05 -8.13
C LEU A 164 13.22 -5.43 -7.51
N ALA A 165 14.48 -5.88 -7.47
CA ALA A 165 14.84 -7.15 -6.87
C ALA A 165 14.62 -7.15 -5.35
N TYR A 166 14.94 -6.05 -4.68
CA TYR A 166 14.67 -5.89 -3.25
C TYR A 166 13.18 -5.86 -2.98
N GLN A 167 12.39 -5.09 -3.75
CA GLN A 167 10.94 -5.06 -3.61
C GLN A 167 10.32 -6.44 -3.80
N PHE A 168 10.75 -7.16 -4.82
CA PHE A 168 10.28 -8.52 -5.07
C PHE A 168 10.58 -9.46 -3.89
N GLY A 169 11.80 -9.41 -3.35
CA GLY A 169 12.17 -10.15 -2.14
C GLY A 169 11.30 -9.83 -0.94
N LYS A 170 11.08 -8.53 -0.68
CA LYS A 170 10.28 -8.04 0.42
C LYS A 170 8.83 -8.53 0.32
N CYS A 171 8.20 -8.40 -0.85
CA CYS A 171 6.80 -8.80 -1.05
C CYS A 171 6.60 -10.30 -0.79
N PHE A 172 7.44 -11.15 -1.34
CA PHE A 172 7.27 -12.60 -1.16
C PHE A 172 7.65 -13.08 0.25
N SER A 173 8.53 -12.37 0.94
CA SER A 173 8.81 -12.70 2.35
C SER A 173 7.59 -12.55 3.27
N LEU A 174 6.54 -11.85 2.84
CA LEU A 174 5.32 -11.71 3.63
C LEU A 174 4.52 -13.01 3.75
N PHE A 175 4.73 -13.98 2.84
CA PHE A 175 4.04 -15.28 2.87
C PHE A 175 4.63 -16.26 3.88
N GLU A 176 5.84 -16.00 4.38
CA GLU A 176 6.52 -16.90 5.29
C GLU A 176 6.21 -16.61 6.77
N ASN A 177 6.23 -17.66 7.59
CA ASN A 177 6.05 -17.55 9.03
C ASN A 177 7.38 -17.52 9.77
N GLY A 178 7.58 -16.53 10.63
CA GLY A 178 8.80 -16.42 11.45
C GLY A 178 9.98 -15.74 10.74
N VAL A 179 10.81 -15.08 11.55
CA VAL A 179 11.80 -14.10 11.07
C VAL A 179 12.84 -14.72 10.13
N ASP A 180 13.32 -15.93 10.43
CA ASP A 180 14.36 -16.58 9.64
C ASP A 180 13.84 -17.09 8.29
N GLN A 181 12.61 -17.58 8.24
CA GLN A 181 11.97 -17.98 6.98
C GLN A 181 11.76 -16.76 6.09
N LYS A 182 11.23 -15.65 6.65
CA LYS A 182 11.10 -14.38 5.92
C LYS A 182 12.42 -13.90 5.33
N ARG A 183 13.51 -13.95 6.09
CA ARG A 183 14.85 -13.56 5.62
C ARG A 183 15.35 -14.46 4.50
N LYS A 184 15.20 -15.78 4.64
CA LYS A 184 15.59 -16.76 3.61
C LYS A 184 14.79 -16.57 2.33
N ALA A 185 13.46 -16.42 2.45
CA ALA A 185 12.57 -16.09 1.33
C ALA A 185 12.98 -14.80 0.65
N ALA A 186 13.10 -13.69 1.39
CA ALA A 186 13.50 -12.40 0.82
C ALA A 186 14.78 -12.53 -0.01
N ARG A 187 15.81 -13.19 0.55
CA ARG A 187 17.07 -13.44 -0.17
C ARG A 187 16.86 -14.31 -1.42
N LYS A 188 16.10 -15.39 -1.32
CA LYS A 188 15.81 -16.31 -2.43
C LYS A 188 15.15 -15.58 -3.59
N TYR A 189 14.07 -14.84 -3.35
CA TYR A 189 13.34 -14.14 -4.41
C TYR A 189 14.11 -12.95 -4.96
N THR A 190 14.84 -12.19 -4.13
CA THR A 190 15.74 -11.13 -4.62
C THR A 190 16.80 -11.69 -5.57
N LEU A 191 17.43 -12.81 -5.22
CA LEU A 191 18.41 -13.46 -6.11
C LEU A 191 17.77 -14.03 -7.36
N GLY A 192 16.56 -14.60 -7.24
CA GLY A 192 15.77 -15.09 -8.37
C GLY A 192 15.49 -13.98 -9.39
N PHE A 193 14.98 -12.83 -8.93
CA PHE A 193 14.72 -11.68 -9.80
C PHE A 193 16.01 -11.16 -10.44
N ARG A 194 17.10 -11.02 -9.68
CA ARG A 194 18.40 -10.59 -10.23
C ARG A 194 18.90 -11.52 -11.33
N ARG A 195 18.77 -12.83 -11.13
CA ARG A 195 19.16 -13.82 -12.13
C ARG A 195 18.31 -13.70 -13.39
N TRP A 196 16.99 -13.60 -13.24
CA TRP A 196 16.08 -13.39 -14.38
C TRP A 196 16.41 -12.10 -15.13
N ALA A 197 16.56 -10.98 -14.42
CA ALA A 197 16.88 -9.69 -15.03
C ALA A 197 18.20 -9.76 -15.80
N PHE A 198 19.23 -10.37 -15.22
CA PHE A 198 20.51 -10.61 -15.89
C PHE A 198 20.37 -11.44 -17.18
N GLN A 199 19.62 -12.54 -17.15
CA GLN A 199 19.39 -13.41 -18.31
C GLN A 199 18.63 -12.72 -19.44
N ASN A 200 17.83 -11.69 -19.13
CA ASN A 200 17.05 -10.92 -20.10
C ASN A 200 17.69 -9.56 -20.43
N HIS A 201 18.93 -9.31 -19.99
CA HIS A 201 19.62 -8.02 -20.18
C HIS A 201 18.84 -6.81 -19.63
N LEU A 202 18.07 -7.01 -18.57
CA LEU A 202 17.30 -5.98 -17.88
C LEU A 202 17.98 -5.56 -16.57
N PRO A 203 17.80 -4.29 -16.15
CA PRO A 203 18.31 -3.85 -14.86
C PRO A 203 17.45 -4.38 -13.71
N SER A 204 18.10 -4.76 -12.61
CA SER A 204 17.40 -5.08 -11.35
C SER A 204 17.15 -3.85 -10.46
N VAL A 205 17.87 -2.76 -10.75
CA VAL A 205 17.71 -1.44 -10.13
C VAL A 205 17.52 -0.43 -11.23
N VAL A 206 16.41 0.30 -11.20
CA VAL A 206 16.05 1.32 -12.21
C VAL A 206 16.36 2.69 -11.64
N GLN A 207 16.97 3.56 -12.44
CA GLN A 207 17.26 4.94 -12.06
C GLN A 207 16.90 5.89 -13.19
N HIS A 208 16.32 7.03 -12.87
CA HIS A 208 15.98 8.05 -13.86
C HIS A 208 15.70 9.42 -13.20
N PRO A 209 16.08 10.57 -13.81
CA PRO A 209 15.78 11.90 -13.25
C PRO A 209 14.29 12.27 -13.25
N SER A 210 13.52 11.77 -14.21
CA SER A 210 12.06 11.93 -14.27
C SER A 210 11.36 10.75 -13.61
N TYR A 211 10.48 11.04 -12.64
CA TYR A 211 9.61 10.07 -11.98
C TYR A 211 8.75 9.29 -12.98
N THR A 212 8.09 9.99 -13.91
CA THR A 212 7.21 9.36 -14.90
C THR A 212 7.96 8.36 -15.78
N LYS A 213 9.16 8.74 -16.27
CA LYS A 213 9.98 7.83 -17.08
C LYS A 213 10.51 6.65 -16.27
N LEU A 214 10.85 6.87 -14.99
CA LEU A 214 11.21 5.78 -14.08
C LEU A 214 10.04 4.80 -13.93
N THR A 215 8.84 5.28 -13.61
CA THR A 215 7.67 4.41 -13.37
C THR A 215 7.24 3.67 -14.64
N SER A 216 7.30 4.32 -15.82
CA SER A 216 7.07 3.62 -17.08
C SER A 216 8.08 2.49 -17.30
N ARG A 217 9.37 2.72 -17.02
CA ARG A 217 10.40 1.68 -17.14
C ARG A 217 10.22 0.54 -16.13
N ILE A 218 9.75 0.87 -14.92
CA ILE A 218 9.36 -0.14 -13.92
C ILE A 218 8.23 -1.01 -14.47
N ASP A 219 7.16 -0.39 -14.99
CA ASP A 219 5.99 -1.11 -15.50
C ASP A 219 6.36 -2.01 -16.68
N GLU A 220 7.22 -1.56 -17.60
CA GLU A 220 7.77 -2.38 -18.69
C GLU A 220 8.47 -3.65 -18.18
N ILE A 221 9.44 -3.48 -17.27
CA ILE A 221 10.21 -4.60 -16.71
C ILE A 221 9.29 -5.56 -15.95
N MET A 222 8.36 -5.03 -15.18
CA MET A 222 7.43 -5.84 -14.39
C MET A 222 6.40 -6.56 -15.27
N ALA A 223 5.98 -5.97 -16.38
CA ALA A 223 5.14 -6.63 -17.37
C ALA A 223 5.84 -7.82 -18.02
N GLU A 224 7.13 -7.68 -18.38
CA GLU A 224 7.95 -8.79 -18.89
C GLU A 224 8.17 -9.89 -17.83
N PHE A 225 8.30 -9.49 -16.56
CA PHE A 225 8.50 -10.43 -15.45
C PHE A 225 7.21 -11.14 -15.00
N SER A 226 6.05 -10.51 -15.17
CA SER A 226 4.75 -10.96 -14.66
C SER A 226 4.46 -12.46 -14.93
N PRO A 227 4.65 -13.01 -16.15
CA PRO A 227 4.45 -14.44 -16.41
C PRO A 227 5.33 -15.35 -15.55
N TYR A 228 6.59 -14.97 -15.34
CA TYR A 228 7.54 -15.70 -14.50
C TYR A 228 7.16 -15.63 -13.03
N SER A 229 6.74 -14.46 -12.55
CA SER A 229 6.31 -14.27 -11.16
C SER A 229 5.11 -15.15 -10.79
N ARG A 230 4.14 -15.31 -11.71
CA ARG A 230 3.02 -16.23 -11.53
C ARG A 230 3.48 -17.67 -11.40
N GLN A 231 4.39 -18.11 -12.27
CA GLN A 231 4.92 -19.47 -12.22
C GLN A 231 5.69 -19.75 -10.92
N CYS A 232 6.49 -18.80 -10.43
CA CYS A 232 7.13 -18.90 -9.13
C CYS A 232 6.11 -19.02 -7.98
N TYR A 233 5.08 -18.17 -7.97
CA TYR A 233 4.03 -18.17 -6.95
C TYR A 233 3.23 -19.48 -6.93
N PHE A 234 2.74 -19.95 -8.07
CA PHE A 234 1.93 -21.18 -8.14
C PHE A 234 2.72 -22.46 -7.83
N ASN A 235 4.02 -22.48 -8.10
CA ASN A 235 4.87 -23.62 -7.76
C ASN A 235 5.17 -23.74 -6.27
N GLU A 236 5.02 -22.66 -5.50
CA GLU A 236 5.25 -22.65 -4.05
C GLU A 236 3.99 -22.90 -3.24
N ILE A 237 2.81 -22.51 -3.71
CA ILE A 237 1.53 -22.90 -3.08
C ILE A 237 1.30 -24.42 -3.14
N ARG A 238 1.93 -25.12 -4.09
CA ARG A 238 1.79 -26.57 -4.29
C ARG A 238 2.81 -27.41 -3.51
N ARG A 239 3.72 -26.82 -2.74
CA ARG A 239 4.72 -27.53 -1.93
C ARG A 239 4.46 -27.28 -0.45
#